data_AF-A0A6A4GGF0-F1
#
_entry.id   AF-A0A6A4GGF0-F1
#
_cell.length_a   1.000
_cell.length_b   1.000
_cell.length_c   1.000
_cell.angle_alpha   90.00
_cell.angle_beta   90.00
_cell.angle_gamma   90.00
#
_symmetry.space_group_name_H-M   'P 1'
#
loop_
_entity.id
_entity.type
_entity.pdbx_description
1 polymer ?
#
loop_
_entity_poly.entity_id
_entity_poly.type
_entity_poly.pdbx_seq_one_letter_code
_entity_poly.pdbx_strand_id
1 'polypeptide(L)'
;MEDTSVNKTGWPAWLRDSYESLLGDGRPEGTLWTNTLNDWTTLERYYGFENPSGSVTFFGSQGRPEAVHWWSQNAKPSSHRPPEKVLGNADTFGRSWWAWWSALNPGWRERDVVTGQIIVGGADGDGDWTRFDHPGQCGLLTVLYCLLWWSGLIHTNKQRSLWTSALRDVAWVVGELLTENKYVKFHFLRMKLLILV
;
A
#
# COMPACT_ATOMS: atom_id res chain seq x y z
N MET A 1 28.09 6.57 -4.06
CA MET A 1 26.96 5.73 -3.63
C MET A 1 26.42 6.38 -2.39
N GLU A 2 25.38 7.19 -2.57
CA GLU A 2 24.72 7.90 -1.47
C GLU A 2 24.05 6.85 -0.59
N ASP A 3 24.35 6.88 0.71
CA ASP A 3 23.74 6.00 1.70
C ASP A 3 22.23 6.27 1.71
N THR A 4 21.48 5.37 1.08
CA THR A 4 20.02 5.43 0.91
C THR A 4 19.32 4.91 2.18
N SER A 5 19.82 5.31 3.35
CA SER A 5 19.21 4.96 4.62
C SER A 5 17.91 5.73 4.79
N VAL A 6 16.80 5.01 4.90
CA VAL A 6 15.48 5.61 5.12
C VAL A 6 15.51 6.47 6.40
N ASN A 7 14.98 7.69 6.34
CA ASN A 7 14.93 8.56 7.51
C ASN A 7 13.88 8.06 8.51
N LYS A 8 14.34 7.37 9.56
CA LYS A 8 13.50 6.82 10.65
C LYS A 8 13.13 7.83 11.74
N THR A 9 13.56 9.09 11.63
CA THR A 9 13.36 10.10 12.69
C THR A 9 11.88 10.35 12.94
N GLY A 10 11.44 10.24 14.19
CA GLY A 10 10.06 10.48 14.59
C GLY A 10 9.08 9.36 14.23
N TRP A 11 9.55 8.20 13.76
CA TRP A 11 8.66 7.08 13.47
C TRP A 11 7.98 6.55 14.74
N PRO A 12 6.64 6.44 14.74
CA PRO A 12 5.92 5.75 15.81
C PRO A 12 6.24 4.25 15.78
N ALA A 13 5.99 3.55 16.89
CA ALA A 13 6.26 2.13 17.03
C ALA A 13 5.61 1.31 15.91
N TRP A 14 4.32 1.56 15.62
CA TRP A 14 3.59 0.82 14.59
C TRP A 14 4.25 0.89 13.20
N LEU A 15 4.82 2.04 12.82
CA LEU A 15 5.46 2.22 11.51
C LEU A 15 6.79 1.48 11.46
N ARG A 16 7.58 1.60 12.54
CA ARG A 16 8.87 0.93 12.69
C ARG A 16 8.72 -0.59 12.67
N ASP A 17 7.85 -1.12 13.52
CA ASP A 17 7.64 -2.56 13.66
C ASP A 17 7.10 -3.15 12.35
N SER A 18 6.22 -2.42 11.66
CA SER A 18 5.69 -2.85 10.36
C SER A 18 6.75 -2.82 9.27
N TYR A 19 7.55 -1.76 9.20
CA TYR A 19 8.63 -1.63 8.21
C TYR A 19 9.70 -2.71 8.40
N GLU A 20 10.09 -2.98 9.64
CA GLU A 20 11.05 -4.04 9.98
C GLU A 20 10.49 -5.43 9.63
N SER A 21 9.22 -5.67 9.93
CA SER A 21 8.52 -6.90 9.53
C SER A 21 8.45 -7.08 8.00
N LEU A 22 8.07 -6.03 7.26
CA LEU A 22 7.95 -6.08 5.78
C LEU A 22 9.31 -6.24 5.07
N LEU A 23 10.41 -5.91 5.74
CA LEU A 23 11.78 -6.13 5.28
C LEU A 23 12.45 -7.38 5.88
N GLY A 24 11.75 -8.10 6.75
CA GLY A 24 12.26 -9.29 7.41
C GLY A 24 12.33 -10.50 6.49
N ASP A 25 12.35 -11.67 7.12
CA ASP A 25 12.45 -12.96 6.42
C ASP A 25 11.23 -13.20 5.52
N GLY A 26 11.48 -13.76 4.33
CA GLY A 26 10.44 -14.02 3.33
C GLY A 26 10.00 -12.81 2.51
N ARG A 27 10.68 -11.66 2.65
CA ARG A 27 10.42 -10.49 1.78
C ARG A 27 10.62 -10.83 0.29
N PRO A 28 9.86 -10.19 -0.61
CA PRO A 28 10.12 -10.28 -2.04
C PRO A 28 11.52 -9.81 -2.42
N GLU A 29 12.10 -10.47 -3.43
CA GLU A 29 13.37 -10.07 -4.02
C GLU A 29 13.23 -8.85 -4.93
N GLY A 30 14.35 -8.13 -5.12
CA GLY A 30 14.43 -6.96 -5.98
C GLY A 30 14.22 -5.62 -5.26
N THR A 31 14.64 -4.54 -5.91
CA THR A 31 14.63 -3.20 -5.30
C THR A 31 13.24 -2.55 -5.29
N LEU A 32 12.33 -2.97 -6.19
CA LEU A 32 11.00 -2.37 -6.29
C LEU A 32 10.21 -2.48 -4.97
N TRP A 33 10.28 -3.63 -4.30
CA TRP A 33 9.63 -3.82 -3.00
C TRP A 33 10.17 -2.83 -1.96
N THR A 34 11.49 -2.82 -1.75
CA THR A 34 12.15 -1.93 -0.79
C THR A 34 11.89 -0.46 -1.10
N ASN A 35 11.97 -0.06 -2.37
CA ASN A 35 11.69 1.32 -2.78
C ASN A 35 10.24 1.71 -2.48
N THR A 36 9.28 0.82 -2.77
CA THR A 36 7.86 1.05 -2.46
C THR A 36 7.64 1.22 -0.95
N LEU A 37 8.34 0.44 -0.12
CA LEU A 37 8.28 0.61 1.34
C LEU A 37 8.89 1.95 1.79
N ASN A 38 10.03 2.35 1.23
CA ASN A 38 10.64 3.65 1.51
C ASN A 38 9.70 4.81 1.16
N ASP A 39 9.08 4.73 -0.02
CA ASP A 39 8.11 5.70 -0.51
C ASP A 39 6.86 5.74 0.39
N TRP A 40 6.34 4.58 0.80
CA TRP A 40 5.24 4.49 1.75
C TRP A 40 5.58 5.14 3.10
N THR A 41 6.76 4.88 3.68
CA THR A 41 7.14 5.55 4.94
C THR A 41 7.30 7.07 4.80
N THR A 42 7.64 7.53 3.59
CA THR A 42 7.68 8.96 3.27
C THR A 42 6.27 9.54 3.17
N LEU A 43 5.33 8.77 2.61
CA LEU A 43 3.91 9.15 2.52
C LEU A 43 3.28 9.27 3.91
N GLU A 44 3.50 8.29 4.79
CA GLU A 44 3.03 8.36 6.19
C GLU A 44 3.59 9.57 6.94
N ARG A 45 4.80 10.02 6.60
CA ARG A 45 5.37 11.26 7.15
C ARG A 45 4.63 12.50 6.65
N TYR A 46 4.16 12.52 5.40
CA TYR A 46 3.31 13.61 4.91
C TYR A 46 1.98 13.68 5.66
N TYR A 47 1.42 12.52 6.00
CA TYR A 47 0.24 12.40 6.86
C TYR A 47 0.53 12.61 8.35
N GLY A 48 1.71 13.09 8.73
CA GLY A 48 2.06 13.36 10.13
C GLY A 48 2.06 12.12 11.03
N PHE A 49 2.13 10.92 10.44
CA PHE A 49 2.00 9.63 11.12
C PHE A 49 0.66 9.42 11.84
N GLU A 50 -0.41 10.03 11.33
CA GLU A 50 -1.76 9.77 11.82
C GLU A 50 -2.10 8.27 11.78
N ASN A 51 -2.75 7.77 12.83
CA ASN A 51 -3.16 6.37 12.92
C ASN A 51 -4.57 6.28 13.51
N PRO A 52 -5.58 6.72 12.76
CA PRO A 52 -6.95 6.78 13.24
C PRO A 52 -7.51 5.36 13.45
N SER A 53 -8.28 5.18 14.52
CA SER A 53 -8.87 3.89 14.91
C SER A 53 -10.36 3.81 14.57
N GLY A 54 -10.89 2.59 14.54
CA GLY A 54 -12.29 2.31 14.20
C GLY A 54 -12.47 1.64 12.84
N SER A 55 -13.69 1.21 12.54
CA SER A 55 -14.00 0.50 11.30
C SER A 55 -14.01 1.41 10.07
N VAL A 56 -14.36 2.68 10.23
CA VAL A 56 -14.41 3.69 9.15
C VAL A 56 -13.03 4.07 8.61
N THR A 57 -11.96 3.77 9.36
CA THR A 57 -10.60 4.12 8.97
C THR A 57 -9.95 3.08 8.05
N PHE A 58 -10.54 1.88 7.98
CA PHE A 58 -10.12 0.84 7.05
C PHE A 58 -10.55 1.13 5.62
N PHE A 59 -9.67 0.78 4.69
CA PHE A 59 -10.05 0.60 3.30
C PHE A 59 -11.29 -0.29 3.16
N GLY A 60 -12.07 0.00 2.11
CA GLY A 60 -13.32 -0.68 1.80
C GLY A 60 -13.20 -2.21 1.83
N SER A 61 -14.23 -2.89 2.31
CA SER A 61 -14.24 -4.35 2.50
C SER A 61 -14.60 -5.14 1.24
N GLN A 62 -15.05 -4.49 0.17
CA GLN A 62 -15.48 -5.16 -1.06
C GLN A 62 -14.32 -5.95 -1.69
N GLY A 63 -14.49 -7.26 -1.81
CA GLY A 63 -13.48 -8.16 -2.38
C GLY A 63 -12.25 -8.41 -1.49
N ARG A 64 -12.20 -7.80 -0.29
CA ARG A 64 -11.05 -7.86 0.62
C ARG A 64 -10.66 -9.31 0.95
N PRO A 65 -9.38 -9.70 0.81
CA PRO A 65 -8.93 -11.04 1.22
C PRO A 65 -9.22 -11.32 2.69
N GLU A 66 -9.64 -12.55 2.99
CA GLU A 66 -9.93 -13.01 4.37
C GLU A 66 -8.73 -12.83 5.31
N ALA A 67 -7.51 -12.94 4.78
CA ALA A 67 -6.28 -12.66 5.49
C ALA A 67 -6.24 -11.25 6.13
N VAL A 68 -6.77 -10.23 5.45
CA VAL A 68 -6.85 -8.86 6.01
C VAL A 68 -7.90 -8.79 7.11
N HIS A 69 -9.04 -9.47 6.93
CA HIS A 69 -10.07 -9.53 7.95
C HIS A 69 -9.52 -10.17 9.23
N TRP A 70 -8.86 -11.32 9.10
CA TRP A 70 -8.19 -11.98 10.21
C TRP A 70 -7.15 -11.07 10.87
N TRP A 71 -6.27 -10.44 10.09
CA TRP A 71 -5.23 -9.55 10.62
C TRP A 71 -5.80 -8.37 11.39
N SER A 72 -6.87 -7.76 10.87
CA SER A 72 -7.59 -6.67 11.54
C SER A 72 -8.21 -7.11 12.87
N GLN A 73 -8.77 -8.32 12.94
CA GLN A 73 -9.40 -8.84 14.17
C GLN A 73 -8.38 -9.23 15.24
N ASN A 74 -7.14 -9.52 14.84
CA ASN A 74 -6.07 -9.96 15.74
C ASN A 74 -5.15 -8.82 16.19
N ALA A 75 -5.66 -7.60 16.23
CA ALA A 75 -4.92 -6.38 16.62
C ALA A 75 -3.74 -6.02 15.70
N LYS A 76 -3.82 -6.39 14.41
CA LYS A 76 -2.88 -5.95 13.36
C LYS A 76 -1.41 -6.23 13.71
N PRO A 77 -1.07 -7.48 14.08
CA PRO A 77 0.26 -7.81 14.56
C PRO A 77 1.26 -7.63 13.42
N SER A 78 2.39 -6.98 13.71
CA SER A 78 3.48 -6.84 12.75
C SER A 78 4.23 -8.16 12.56
N SER A 79 4.30 -9.00 13.60
CA SER A 79 5.09 -10.24 13.63
C SER A 79 4.32 -11.51 13.30
N HIS A 80 2.98 -11.47 13.22
CA HIS A 80 2.17 -12.67 13.00
C HIS A 80 1.51 -12.67 11.62
N ARG A 81 1.80 -13.70 10.84
CA ARG A 81 1.15 -13.99 9.56
C ARG A 81 -0.19 -14.71 9.80
N PRO A 82 -1.23 -14.47 8.98
CA PRO A 82 -2.43 -15.30 8.99
C PRO A 82 -2.11 -16.79 8.78
N PRO A 83 -2.81 -17.73 9.45
CA PRO A 83 -2.59 -19.17 9.28
C PRO A 83 -2.77 -19.64 7.83
N GLU A 84 -2.14 -20.75 7.39
CA GLU A 84 -2.25 -21.22 6.00
C GLU A 84 -3.70 -21.46 5.57
N LYS A 85 -4.55 -21.95 6.48
CA LYS A 85 -5.99 -22.14 6.22
C LYS A 85 -6.74 -20.85 5.88
N VAL A 86 -6.26 -19.69 6.36
CA VAL A 86 -6.82 -18.36 6.08
C VAL A 86 -6.27 -17.81 4.77
N LEU A 87 -5.00 -18.10 4.48
CA LEU A 87 -4.34 -17.67 3.25
C LEU A 87 -4.83 -18.45 2.01
N GLY A 88 -5.07 -19.74 2.15
CA GLY A 88 -5.45 -20.59 1.02
C GLY A 88 -4.30 -20.76 0.02
N ASN A 89 -4.62 -20.71 -1.29
CA ASN A 89 -3.64 -20.85 -2.37
C ASN A 89 -3.41 -19.53 -3.12
N ALA A 90 -2.27 -19.43 -3.81
CA ALA A 90 -1.86 -18.22 -4.53
C ALA A 90 -2.87 -17.72 -5.57
N ASP A 91 -3.59 -18.62 -6.26
CA ASP A 91 -4.51 -18.22 -7.33
C ASP A 91 -5.79 -17.60 -6.76
N THR A 92 -6.37 -18.21 -5.73
CA THR A 92 -7.54 -17.65 -5.04
C THR A 92 -7.17 -16.37 -4.31
N PHE A 93 -6.02 -16.34 -3.65
CA PHE A 93 -5.54 -15.13 -2.97
C PHE A 93 -5.36 -13.98 -3.97
N GLY A 94 -4.68 -14.24 -5.09
CA GLY A 94 -4.47 -13.24 -6.14
C GLY A 94 -5.75 -12.71 -6.75
N ARG A 95 -6.75 -13.57 -6.99
CA ARG A 95 -8.08 -13.14 -7.47
C ARG A 95 -8.76 -12.20 -6.48
N SER A 96 -8.80 -12.56 -5.20
CA SER A 96 -9.41 -11.69 -4.17
C SER A 96 -8.63 -10.38 -4.03
N TRP A 97 -7.29 -10.44 -4.09
CA TRP A 97 -6.45 -9.24 -4.04
C TRP A 97 -6.77 -8.28 -5.20
N TRP A 98 -6.83 -8.76 -6.44
CA TRP A 98 -7.15 -7.91 -7.60
C TRP A 98 -8.57 -7.36 -7.55
N ALA A 99 -9.54 -8.15 -7.09
CA ALA A 99 -10.90 -7.67 -6.88
C ALA A 99 -10.96 -6.54 -5.84
N TRP A 100 -10.28 -6.73 -4.71
CA TRP A 100 -10.18 -5.73 -3.65
C TRP A 100 -9.48 -4.46 -4.12
N TRP A 101 -8.28 -4.61 -4.67
CA TRP A 101 -7.48 -3.50 -5.18
C TRP A 101 -8.25 -2.69 -6.22
N SER A 102 -8.96 -3.36 -7.12
CA SER A 102 -9.80 -2.69 -8.11
C SER A 102 -10.96 -1.92 -7.47
N ALA A 103 -11.55 -2.42 -6.38
CA ALA A 103 -12.63 -1.74 -5.66
C ALA A 103 -12.15 -0.53 -4.84
N LEU A 104 -10.92 -0.58 -4.30
CA LEU A 104 -10.30 0.55 -3.58
C LEU A 104 -10.00 1.72 -4.51
N ASN A 105 -9.56 1.41 -5.71
CA ASN A 105 -9.12 2.42 -6.66
C ASN A 105 -10.27 3.33 -7.12
N PRO A 106 -9.98 4.62 -7.40
CA PRO A 106 -10.95 5.56 -7.93
C PRO A 106 -11.63 5.11 -9.22
N GLY A 107 -12.80 5.68 -9.48
CA GLY A 107 -13.59 5.38 -10.69
C GLY A 107 -12.95 5.87 -11.99
N TRP A 108 -12.09 6.89 -11.91
CA TRP A 108 -11.40 7.47 -13.08
C TRP A 108 -10.24 6.60 -13.59
N ARG A 109 -9.79 5.60 -12.82
CA ARG A 109 -8.72 4.70 -13.26
C ARG A 109 -9.23 3.74 -14.34
N GLU A 110 -8.40 3.53 -15.35
CA GLU A 110 -8.69 2.61 -16.46
C GLU A 110 -8.84 1.17 -15.97
N ARG A 111 -9.82 0.46 -16.56
CA ARG A 111 -10.18 -0.91 -16.19
C ARG A 111 -10.33 -1.77 -17.43
N ASP A 112 -9.89 -3.01 -17.32
CA ASP A 112 -10.15 -4.03 -18.31
C ASP A 112 -11.67 -4.26 -18.44
N VAL A 113 -12.17 -4.16 -19.65
CA VAL A 113 -13.62 -4.15 -19.93
C VAL A 113 -14.30 -5.49 -19.66
N VAL A 114 -13.53 -6.58 -19.63
CA VAL A 114 -14.05 -7.94 -19.42
C VAL A 114 -14.06 -8.30 -17.94
N THR A 115 -12.98 -8.00 -17.24
CA THR A 115 -12.72 -8.43 -15.86
C THR A 115 -13.04 -7.34 -14.83
N GLY A 116 -13.13 -6.08 -15.24
CA GLY A 116 -13.27 -4.92 -14.35
C GLY A 116 -12.01 -4.62 -13.52
N GLN A 117 -10.91 -5.33 -13.78
CA GLN A 117 -9.65 -5.14 -13.07
C GLN A 117 -8.97 -3.85 -13.52
N ILE A 118 -8.31 -3.19 -12.58
CA ILE A 118 -7.45 -2.04 -12.88
C ILE A 118 -6.36 -2.43 -13.88
N ILE A 119 -6.18 -1.59 -14.90
CA ILE A 119 -5.02 -1.69 -15.79
C ILE A 119 -3.81 -1.08 -15.06
N VAL A 120 -2.68 -1.81 -15.09
CA VAL A 120 -1.47 -1.46 -14.34
C VAL A 120 -0.79 -0.28 -14.97
N GLY A 121 -0.81 0.85 -14.27
CA GLY A 121 -0.59 2.14 -14.94
C GLY A 121 -1.62 2.35 -16.07
N GLY A 122 -1.78 3.57 -16.55
CA GLY A 122 -2.75 3.84 -17.63
C GLY A 122 -3.61 5.07 -17.44
N ALA A 123 -3.33 5.89 -16.43
CA ALA A 123 -3.89 7.22 -16.33
C ALA A 123 -2.77 8.22 -16.03
N ASP A 124 -3.01 9.48 -16.38
CA ASP A 124 -2.05 10.57 -16.20
C ASP A 124 -1.82 10.96 -14.73
N GLY A 125 -2.41 10.23 -13.76
CA GLY A 125 -2.28 10.51 -12.32
C GLY A 125 -3.12 11.69 -11.83
N ASP A 126 -3.68 12.49 -12.74
CA ASP A 126 -4.39 13.77 -12.48
C ASP A 126 -5.82 13.63 -11.91
N GLY A 127 -6.17 12.48 -11.34
CA GLY A 127 -7.49 12.24 -10.77
C GLY A 127 -7.56 12.52 -9.26
N ASP A 128 -8.79 12.52 -8.72
CA ASP A 128 -9.02 12.64 -7.27
C ASP A 128 -8.57 11.36 -6.54
N TRP A 129 -7.55 11.50 -5.69
CA TRP A 129 -6.95 10.44 -4.88
C TRP A 129 -7.48 10.36 -3.44
N THR A 130 -8.46 11.18 -3.05
CA THR A 130 -9.00 11.21 -1.67
C THR A 130 -9.46 9.84 -1.14
N ARG A 131 -9.78 8.87 -2.02
CA ARG A 131 -10.07 7.48 -1.61
C ARG A 131 -8.89 6.76 -0.96
N PHE A 132 -7.68 7.29 -1.10
CA PHE A 132 -6.45 6.82 -0.47
C PHE A 132 -6.03 7.67 0.74
N ASP A 133 -6.88 8.60 1.19
CA ASP A 133 -6.69 9.37 2.43
C ASP A 133 -7.02 8.51 3.66
N HIS A 134 -6.23 7.45 3.81
CA HIS A 134 -6.32 6.48 4.90
C HIS A 134 -4.91 6.33 5.49
N PRO A 135 -4.47 7.25 6.36
CA PRO A 135 -3.17 7.13 6.99
C PRO A 135 -3.12 5.97 8.01
N GLY A 136 -1.90 5.52 8.34
CA GLY A 136 -1.67 4.58 9.41
C GLY A 136 -1.99 3.12 9.09
N GLN A 137 -2.27 2.33 10.13
CA GLN A 137 -2.30 0.86 10.03
C GLN A 137 -3.52 0.31 9.27
N CYS A 138 -4.48 1.15 8.93
CA CYS A 138 -5.70 0.79 8.22
C CYS A 138 -5.65 1.06 6.71
N GLY A 139 -4.64 1.81 6.26
CA GLY A 139 -4.47 2.21 4.86
C GLY A 139 -3.55 1.29 4.08
N LEU A 140 -2.62 1.88 3.34
CA LEU A 140 -1.70 1.17 2.41
C LEU A 140 -0.88 0.08 3.10
N LEU A 141 -0.64 0.17 4.41
CA LEU A 141 -0.02 -0.91 5.17
C LEU A 141 -0.76 -2.25 4.99
N THR A 142 -2.09 -2.22 4.94
CA THR A 142 -2.91 -3.44 4.74
C THR A 142 -2.65 -4.08 3.38
N VAL A 143 -2.44 -3.26 2.35
CA VAL A 143 -2.15 -3.69 0.98
C VAL A 143 -0.74 -4.27 0.88
N LEU A 144 0.23 -3.64 1.55
CA LEU A 144 1.61 -4.11 1.62
C LEU A 144 1.70 -5.47 2.33
N TYR A 145 1.07 -5.64 3.48
CA TYR A 145 1.01 -6.94 4.15
C TYR A 145 0.34 -8.01 3.28
N CYS A 146 -0.74 -7.66 2.60
CA CYS A 146 -1.37 -8.56 1.62
C CYS A 146 -0.41 -9.03 0.53
N LEU A 147 0.36 -8.11 -0.06
CA LEU A 147 1.35 -8.45 -1.07
C LEU A 147 2.45 -9.36 -0.51
N LEU A 148 2.95 -9.07 0.70
CA LEU A 148 3.93 -9.93 1.37
C LEU A 148 3.38 -11.34 1.61
N TRP A 149 2.13 -11.48 2.06
CA TRP A 149 1.56 -12.79 2.29
C TRP A 149 1.34 -13.55 0.99
N TRP A 150 0.91 -12.85 -0.08
CA TRP A 150 0.73 -13.43 -1.41
C TRP A 150 2.05 -13.90 -2.01
N SER A 151 3.14 -13.14 -1.86
CA SER A 151 4.45 -13.52 -2.40
C SER A 151 4.93 -14.86 -1.85
N GLY A 152 4.66 -15.12 -0.57
CA GLY A 152 4.96 -16.40 0.08
C GLY A 152 4.09 -17.59 -0.35
N LEU A 153 3.12 -17.40 -1.26
CA LEU A 153 2.26 -18.48 -1.81
C LEU A 153 2.63 -18.83 -3.27
N ILE A 154 3.59 -18.13 -3.88
CA ILE A 154 3.89 -18.23 -5.30
C ILE A 154 4.77 -19.46 -5.58
N HIS A 155 4.31 -20.31 -6.50
CA HIS A 155 5.04 -21.51 -6.93
C HIS A 155 5.23 -21.59 -8.45
N THR A 156 4.63 -20.67 -9.23
CA THR A 156 4.70 -20.67 -10.69
C THR A 156 5.07 -19.30 -11.26
N ASN A 157 5.61 -19.27 -12.48
CA ASN A 157 5.92 -18.02 -13.19
C ASN A 157 4.66 -17.18 -13.48
N LYS A 158 3.51 -17.84 -13.72
CA LYS A 158 2.23 -17.15 -13.93
C LYS A 158 1.80 -16.39 -12.67
N GLN A 159 1.84 -17.06 -11.51
CA GLN A 159 1.55 -16.43 -10.22
C GLN A 159 2.52 -15.29 -9.92
N ARG A 160 3.81 -15.49 -10.18
CA ARG A 160 4.84 -14.46 -10.04
C ARG A 160 4.54 -13.24 -10.90
N SER A 161 4.19 -13.44 -12.17
CA SER A 161 3.87 -12.35 -13.09
C SER A 161 2.66 -11.54 -12.62
N LEU A 162 1.59 -12.20 -12.15
CA LEU A 162 0.41 -11.52 -11.62
C LEU A 162 0.73 -10.70 -10.36
N TRP A 163 1.53 -11.27 -9.45
CA TRP A 163 1.97 -10.57 -8.25
C TRP A 163 2.91 -9.39 -8.58
N THR A 164 3.81 -9.54 -9.55
CA THR A 164 4.70 -8.45 -9.98
C THR A 164 3.90 -7.30 -10.60
N SER A 165 2.86 -7.59 -11.38
CA SER A 165 1.94 -6.57 -11.90
C SER A 165 1.22 -5.84 -10.77
N ALA A 166 0.79 -6.55 -9.73
CA ALA A 166 0.18 -5.96 -8.54
C ALA A 166 1.15 -5.03 -7.79
N LEU A 167 2.39 -5.48 -7.55
CA LEU A 167 3.42 -4.65 -6.90
C LEU A 167 3.73 -3.39 -7.72
N ARG A 168 3.84 -3.51 -9.05
CA ARG A 168 4.08 -2.35 -9.93
C ARG A 168 2.96 -1.32 -9.81
N ASP A 169 1.71 -1.77 -9.75
CA ASP A 169 0.59 -0.85 -9.64
C ASP A 169 0.54 -0.16 -8.27
N VAL A 170 0.79 -0.91 -7.18
CA VAL A 170 0.90 -0.32 -5.84
C VAL A 170 2.04 0.69 -5.77
N ALA A 171 3.22 0.35 -6.31
CA ALA A 171 4.36 1.25 -6.36
C ALA A 171 4.04 2.55 -7.11
N TRP A 172 3.33 2.43 -8.25
CA TRP A 172 2.87 3.58 -9.01
C TRP A 172 1.90 4.45 -8.18
N VAL A 173 0.87 3.86 -7.56
CA VAL A 173 -0.08 4.60 -6.71
C VAL A 173 0.62 5.31 -5.56
N VAL A 174 1.56 4.67 -4.86
CA VAL A 174 2.34 5.32 -3.80
C VAL A 174 3.14 6.50 -4.36
N GLY A 175 3.72 6.36 -5.55
CA GLY A 175 4.44 7.43 -6.25
C GLY A 175 3.56 8.64 -6.59
N GLU A 176 2.35 8.41 -7.10
CA GLU A 176 1.37 9.47 -7.40
C GLU A 176 0.95 10.21 -6.12
N LEU A 177 0.62 9.47 -5.05
CA LEU A 177 0.25 10.06 -3.76
C LEU A 177 1.37 10.90 -3.16
N LEU A 178 2.63 10.47 -3.29
CA LEU A 178 3.79 11.26 -2.86
C LEU A 178 3.92 12.56 -3.66
N THR A 179 3.71 12.47 -4.97
CA THR A 179 3.77 13.62 -5.88
C THR A 179 2.70 14.65 -5.50
N GLU A 180 1.46 14.22 -5.30
CA GLU A 180 0.36 15.08 -4.85
C GLU A 180 0.66 15.75 -3.49
N ASN A 181 1.08 14.98 -2.49
CA ASN A 181 1.38 15.50 -1.15
C ASN A 181 2.57 16.48 -1.15
N LYS A 182 3.58 16.25 -2.00
CA LYS A 182 4.67 17.21 -2.23
C LYS A 182 4.10 18.53 -2.76
N TYR A 183 3.29 18.48 -3.82
CA TYR A 183 2.71 19.69 -4.43
C TYR A 183 1.86 20.49 -3.44
N VAL A 184 0.97 19.83 -2.70
CA VAL A 184 0.12 20.49 -1.69
C VAL A 184 0.97 21.19 -0.62
N LYS A 185 1.99 20.52 -0.08
CA LYS A 185 2.87 21.09 0.93
C LYS A 185 3.69 22.27 0.39
N PHE A 186 4.26 22.15 -0.81
CA PHE A 186 5.01 23.23 -1.46
C PHE A 186 4.13 24.45 -1.72
N HIS A 187 2.90 24.25 -2.21
CA HIS A 187 1.97 25.35 -2.47
C HIS A 187 1.56 26.07 -1.17
N PHE A 188 1.22 25.30 -0.13
CA PHE A 188 0.85 25.86 1.17
C PHE A 188 1.99 26.66 1.83
N LEU A 189 3.23 26.17 1.73
CA LEU A 189 4.42 26.90 2.21
C LEU A 189 4.67 28.19 1.41
N ARG A 190 4.48 28.18 0.09
CA ARG A 190 4.58 29.40 -0.75
C ARG A 190 3.53 30.44 -0.40
N MET A 191 2.27 30.04 -0.22
CA MET A 191 1.20 30.97 0.17
C MET A 191 1.45 31.60 1.54
N LYS A 192 1.92 30.82 2.53
CA LYS A 192 2.27 31.36 3.85
C LYS A 192 3.41 32.38 3.79
N LEU A 193 4.41 32.17 2.94
CA LEU A 193 5.53 33.09 2.78
C LEU A 193 5.09 34.41 2.10
N LEU A 194 4.14 34.36 1.18
CA LEU A 194 3.59 35.53 0.49
C LEU A 194 2.69 36.41 1.36
N ILE A 195 2.11 35.87 2.44
CA ILE A 195 1.24 36.61 3.38
C ILE A 195 2.07 37.29 4.49
N LEU A 196 3.34 36.94 4.63
CA LEU A 196 4.27 37.48 5.65
C LEU A 196 5.19 38.60 5.11
N VAL A 197 4.92 39.15 3.92
CA VAL A 197 5.65 40.27 3.30
C VAL A 197 4.77 41.51 3.22
#